data_AF-A0ABD1P733-F1
#
_entry.id   AF-A0ABD1P733-F1
#
_cell.length_a   1.000
_cell.length_b   1.000
_cell.length_c   1.000
_cell.angle_alpha   90.00
_cell.angle_beta   90.00
_cell.angle_gamma   90.00
#
_symmetry.space_group_name_H-M   'P 1'
#
loop_
_entity.id
_entity.type
_entity.pdbx_description
1 polymer ?
#
loop_
_entity_poly.entity_id
_entity_poly.type
_entity_poly.pdbx_seq_one_letter_code
_entity_poly.pdbx_strand_id
1 'polypeptide(L)'
;MEKGIIVSCSAKNSGPTKSTLANVAPWIMTIRAGTLDRDFPAYATLGNGQKFTNVSLYSGRGMEEKIVEMVYSKGSNTSSNLCLEGSLDPAIVRGKVVVCDRGINARVEKGAVDANGGTMACPPANPEP
;
A
#
# COMPACT_ATOMS: atom_id res chain seq x y z
N MET A 1 19.32 -5.67 33.34
CA MET A 1 18.71 -4.48 33.98
C MET A 1 19.55 -4.10 35.19
N GLU A 2 20.65 -3.37 34.98
CA GLU A 2 21.63 -3.14 36.06
C GLU A 2 21.67 -1.68 36.52
N LYS A 3 21.16 -0.77 35.70
CA LYS A 3 21.18 0.68 35.95
C LYS A 3 19.77 1.27 36.09
N GLY A 4 18.74 0.43 36.21
CA GLY A 4 17.35 0.89 36.28
C GLY A 4 16.80 1.50 34.99
N ILE A 5 17.47 1.31 33.85
CA ILE A 5 17.06 1.85 32.54
C ILE A 5 16.15 0.85 31.84
N ILE A 6 14.94 1.27 31.50
CA ILE A 6 13.98 0.46 30.74
C ILE A 6 14.30 0.57 29.24
N VAL A 7 14.29 -0.56 28.54
CA VAL A 7 14.51 -0.64 27.09
C VAL A 7 13.21 -1.07 26.42
N SER A 8 12.74 -0.26 25.47
CA SER A 8 11.54 -0.53 24.66
C SER A 8 11.95 -0.83 23.22
N CYS A 9 11.50 -1.97 22.69
CA CYS A 9 11.79 -2.40 21.32
C CYS A 9 10.51 -2.89 20.62
N SER A 10 10.47 -2.77 19.30
CA SER A 10 9.33 -3.27 18.51
C SER A 10 9.35 -4.79 18.32
N ALA A 11 8.18 -5.40 18.18
CA ALA A 11 7.99 -6.84 17.95
C ALA A 11 8.36 -7.32 16.53
N LYS A 12 8.71 -6.39 15.62
CA LYS A 12 8.84 -6.59 14.15
C LYS A 12 7.48 -6.76 13.44
N ASN A 13 7.52 -6.65 12.11
CA ASN A 13 6.36 -6.68 11.20
C ASN A 13 6.29 -7.96 10.35
N SER A 14 6.83 -9.09 10.85
CA SER A 14 6.92 -10.36 10.11
C SER A 14 5.75 -11.33 10.39
N GLY A 15 4.72 -10.90 11.11
CA GLY A 15 3.50 -11.68 11.32
C GLY A 15 2.73 -11.96 10.01
N PRO A 16 1.62 -12.72 10.05
CA PRO A 16 0.86 -13.12 11.23
C PRO A 16 1.17 -14.53 11.75
N THR A 17 2.13 -15.25 11.15
CA THR A 17 2.46 -16.61 11.56
C THR A 17 3.10 -16.65 12.96
N LYS A 18 2.91 -17.78 13.65
CA LYS A 18 3.46 -17.99 15.01
C LYS A 18 4.99 -17.87 14.99
N SER A 19 5.55 -17.45 16.12
CA SER A 19 7.01 -17.40 16.36
C SER A 19 7.80 -16.48 15.41
N THR A 20 7.20 -15.34 15.01
CA THR A 20 7.84 -14.32 14.16
C THR A 20 8.33 -13.09 14.92
N LEU A 21 8.19 -13.08 16.25
CA LEU A 21 8.61 -11.99 17.13
C LEU A 21 10.14 -11.84 17.15
N ALA A 22 10.61 -10.59 17.20
CA ALA A 22 11.99 -10.24 17.52
C ALA A 22 12.08 -9.55 18.89
N ASN A 23 13.29 -9.33 19.39
CA ASN A 23 13.56 -8.61 20.65
C ASN A 23 13.04 -9.30 21.92
N VAL A 24 12.97 -10.64 21.91
CA VAL A 24 12.39 -11.48 22.97
C VAL A 24 13.23 -11.63 24.25
N ALA A 25 14.23 -10.78 24.46
CA ALA A 25 15.01 -10.85 25.69
C ALA A 25 14.13 -10.48 26.91
N PRO A 26 14.18 -11.22 28.02
CA PRO A 26 13.25 -11.01 29.16
C PRO A 26 13.29 -9.61 29.77
N TRP A 27 14.39 -8.88 29.58
CA TRP A 27 14.58 -7.52 30.08
C TRP A 27 14.18 -6.42 29.09
N ILE A 28 13.65 -6.77 27.92
CA ILE A 28 13.18 -5.83 26.90
C ILE A 28 11.66 -5.79 26.92
N MET A 29 11.09 -4.58 27.00
CA MET A 29 9.67 -4.36 26.75
C MET A 29 9.43 -4.44 25.24
N THR A 30 8.83 -5.54 24.77
CA THR A 30 8.56 -5.77 23.36
C THR A 30 7.15 -5.30 22.99
N ILE A 31 7.05 -4.33 22.08
CA ILE A 31 5.80 -3.64 21.74
C ILE A 31 5.23 -4.14 20.41
N ARG A 32 3.94 -4.52 20.42
CA ARG A 32 3.15 -4.87 19.22
C ARG A 32 2.54 -3.63 18.57
N ALA A 33 2.35 -3.67 17.26
CA ALA A 33 1.52 -2.72 16.53
C ALA A 33 0.02 -3.06 16.64
N GLY A 34 -0.79 -2.06 17.00
CA GLY A 34 -2.25 -2.10 16.97
C GLY A 34 -2.80 -0.98 16.09
N THR A 35 -4.05 -1.11 15.66
CA THR A 35 -4.79 -0.07 14.93
C THR A 35 -5.49 0.86 15.93
N LEU A 36 -5.78 2.09 15.46
CA LEU A 36 -6.66 3.03 16.15
C LEU A 36 -8.01 3.06 15.43
N ASP A 37 -9.00 3.68 16.04
CA ASP A 37 -10.31 3.97 15.44
C ASP A 37 -10.25 5.02 14.30
N ARG A 38 -9.12 5.71 14.16
CA ARG A 38 -8.88 6.66 13.06
C ARG A 38 -8.56 5.95 11.75
N ASP A 39 -9.31 6.31 10.69
CA ASP A 39 -9.10 5.86 9.31
C ASP A 39 -8.90 7.04 8.32
N PHE A 40 -8.37 6.76 7.13
CA PHE A 40 -8.11 7.72 6.06
C PHE A 40 -8.80 7.28 4.76
N PRO A 41 -10.15 7.37 4.70
CA PRO A 41 -10.90 6.86 3.57
C PRO A 41 -10.63 7.65 2.30
N ALA A 42 -10.52 6.93 1.19
CA ALA A 42 -10.38 7.46 -0.16
C ALA A 42 -11.42 6.80 -1.06
N TYR A 43 -12.23 7.61 -1.75
CA TYR A 43 -13.33 7.13 -2.56
C TYR A 43 -12.98 7.19 -4.04
N ALA A 44 -13.30 6.13 -4.77
CA ALA A 44 -13.18 6.07 -6.21
C ALA A 44 -14.52 5.69 -6.83
N THR A 45 -14.97 6.47 -7.82
CA THR A 45 -16.17 6.13 -8.61
C THR A 45 -15.72 5.76 -10.01
N LEU A 46 -16.07 4.57 -10.47
CA LEU A 46 -15.78 4.11 -11.82
C LEU A 46 -16.81 4.67 -12.81
N GLY A 47 -16.45 4.70 -14.09
CA GLY A 47 -17.36 5.15 -15.16
C GLY A 47 -18.65 4.33 -15.29
N ASN A 48 -18.70 3.12 -14.73
CA ASN A 48 -19.90 2.27 -14.65
C ASN A 48 -20.80 2.59 -13.44
N GLY A 49 -20.48 3.62 -12.66
CA GLY A 49 -21.23 4.04 -11.47
C GLY A 49 -20.89 3.27 -10.18
N GLN A 50 -20.02 2.25 -10.25
CA GLN A 50 -19.58 1.54 -9.04
C GLN A 50 -18.69 2.44 -8.18
N LYS A 51 -18.95 2.44 -6.87
CA LYS A 51 -18.20 3.20 -5.87
C LYS A 51 -17.37 2.25 -5.01
N PHE A 52 -16.10 2.57 -4.83
CA PHE A 52 -15.15 1.84 -4.01
C PHE A 52 -14.63 2.74 -2.89
N THR A 53 -14.59 2.19 -1.67
CA THR A 53 -13.96 2.82 -0.51
C THR A 53 -12.62 2.13 -0.27
N ASN A 54 -11.55 2.92 -0.24
CA ASN A 54 -10.17 2.50 -0.02
C ASN A 54 -9.52 3.38 1.04
N VAL A 55 -8.22 3.20 1.27
CA VAL A 55 -7.42 4.01 2.20
C VAL A 55 -6.31 4.73 1.44
N SER A 56 -6.13 6.03 1.69
CA SER A 56 -5.03 6.82 1.12
C SER A 56 -4.55 7.89 2.07
N LEU A 57 -3.23 8.11 2.12
CA LEU A 57 -2.59 9.23 2.82
C LEU A 57 -2.16 10.35 1.87
N TYR A 58 -2.60 10.31 0.60
CA TYR A 58 -2.27 11.34 -0.37
C TYR A 58 -2.89 12.69 0.05
N SER A 59 -2.04 13.68 0.27
CA SER A 59 -2.42 15.02 0.74
C SER A 59 -2.41 16.09 -0.36
N GLY A 60 -2.12 15.71 -1.60
CA GLY A 60 -2.10 16.63 -2.74
C GLY A 60 -3.50 16.94 -3.27
N ARG A 61 -3.56 17.70 -4.37
CA ARG A 61 -4.81 17.91 -5.09
C ARG A 61 -5.28 16.59 -5.70
N GLY A 62 -6.51 16.20 -5.39
CA GLY A 62 -7.16 15.04 -6.01
C GLY A 62 -7.40 15.26 -7.50
N MET A 63 -7.99 14.27 -8.17
CA MET A 63 -8.26 14.31 -9.61
C MET A 63 -9.44 15.21 -10.03
N GLU A 64 -10.04 15.95 -9.11
CA GLU A 64 -11.32 16.64 -9.33
C GLU A 64 -12.39 15.66 -9.89
N GLU A 65 -13.51 16.14 -10.44
CA GLU A 65 -14.53 15.27 -11.06
C GLU A 65 -14.13 14.77 -12.46
N LYS A 66 -12.83 14.81 -12.78
CA LYS A 66 -12.34 14.42 -14.10
C LYS A 66 -12.34 12.90 -14.22
N ILE A 67 -13.14 12.40 -15.14
CA ILE A 67 -13.08 11.00 -15.56
C ILE A 67 -11.77 10.80 -16.33
N VAL A 68 -10.95 9.89 -15.83
CA VAL A 68 -9.69 9.47 -16.45
C VAL A 68 -9.75 8.01 -16.84
N GLU A 69 -9.04 7.67 -17.91
CA GLU A 69 -8.94 6.28 -18.33
C GLU A 69 -8.18 5.46 -17.28
N MET A 70 -8.63 4.21 -17.10
CA MET A 70 -7.99 3.24 -16.22
C MET A 70 -7.28 2.19 -17.08
N VAL A 71 -6.05 1.87 -16.71
CA VAL A 71 -5.23 0.85 -17.37
C VAL A 71 -4.87 -0.23 -16.35
N TYR A 72 -5.09 -1.47 -16.76
CA TYR A 72 -4.55 -2.64 -16.09
C TYR A 72 -3.56 -3.31 -17.04
N SER A 73 -2.27 -3.20 -16.73
CA SER A 73 -1.22 -3.78 -17.57
C SER A 73 -0.96 -5.23 -17.16
N LYS A 74 -1.60 -6.15 -17.87
CA LYS A 74 -1.33 -7.59 -17.81
C LYS A 74 -0.33 -7.99 -18.89
N GLY A 75 0.76 -7.24 -19.02
CA GLY A 75 1.78 -7.43 -20.05
C GLY A 75 2.36 -8.86 -20.05
N SER A 76 3.08 -9.18 -21.13
CA SER A 76 3.73 -10.48 -21.33
C SER A 76 4.74 -10.86 -20.22
N ASN A 77 5.20 -9.87 -19.45
CA ASN A 77 6.08 -10.04 -18.29
C ASN A 77 5.25 -9.97 -17.01
N THR A 78 5.37 -10.97 -16.14
CA THR A 78 4.68 -11.14 -14.86
C THR A 78 4.94 -10.04 -13.81
N SER A 79 5.61 -8.96 -14.18
CA SER A 79 6.00 -7.83 -13.34
C SER A 79 5.20 -6.54 -13.60
N SER A 80 4.47 -6.44 -14.72
CA SER A 80 3.71 -5.22 -15.06
C SER A 80 2.47 -5.06 -14.18
N ASN A 81 1.79 -6.17 -13.86
CA ASN A 81 0.66 -6.16 -12.95
C ASN A 81 1.07 -5.82 -11.52
N LEU A 82 2.34 -6.04 -11.16
CA LEU A 82 2.91 -5.63 -9.88
C LEU A 82 3.47 -4.20 -9.87
N CYS A 83 3.45 -3.50 -11.01
CA CYS A 83 4.00 -2.14 -11.13
C CYS A 83 5.41 -2.04 -10.56
N LEU A 84 6.26 -3.00 -10.93
CA LEU A 84 7.69 -2.95 -10.65
C LEU A 84 8.35 -1.82 -11.45
N GLU A 85 9.47 -1.34 -10.95
CA GLU A 85 10.26 -0.34 -11.66
C GLU A 85 10.65 -0.85 -13.06
N GLY A 86 10.41 -0.02 -14.08
CA GLY A 86 10.70 -0.37 -15.48
C GLY A 86 9.75 -1.38 -16.13
N SER A 87 8.69 -1.85 -15.45
CA SER A 87 7.75 -2.83 -16.03
C SER A 87 6.56 -2.21 -16.76
N LEU A 88 6.34 -0.89 -16.62
CA LEU A 88 5.25 -0.15 -17.24
C LEU A 88 5.75 0.64 -18.46
N ASP A 89 5.02 0.58 -19.57
CA ASP A 89 5.27 1.39 -20.75
C ASP A 89 4.77 2.84 -20.51
N PRO A 90 5.66 3.85 -20.50
CA PRO A 90 5.28 5.25 -20.31
C PRO A 90 4.24 5.75 -21.32
N ALA A 91 4.22 5.22 -22.55
CA ALA A 91 3.27 5.62 -23.58
C ALA A 91 1.83 5.20 -23.25
N ILE A 92 1.66 4.12 -22.48
CA ILE A 92 0.35 3.57 -22.13
C ILE A 92 -0.16 4.19 -20.82
N VAL A 93 0.72 4.44 -19.86
CA VAL A 93 0.32 4.86 -18.49
C VAL A 93 0.18 6.37 -18.32
N ARG A 94 0.84 7.19 -19.16
CA ARG A 94 0.90 8.64 -18.99
C ARG A 94 -0.50 9.28 -18.92
N GLY A 95 -0.81 9.89 -17.78
CA GLY A 95 -2.06 10.62 -17.56
C GLY A 95 -3.28 9.74 -17.32
N LYS A 96 -3.07 8.45 -17.06
CA LYS A 96 -4.11 7.45 -16.78
C LYS A 96 -3.98 6.93 -15.34
N VAL A 97 -5.04 6.30 -14.84
CA VAL A 97 -5.03 5.59 -13.56
C VAL A 97 -4.51 4.18 -13.80
N VAL A 98 -3.47 3.77 -13.08
CA VAL A 98 -2.88 2.44 -13.20
C VAL A 98 -3.36 1.57 -12.04
N VAL A 99 -3.84 0.37 -12.38
CA VAL A 99 -4.25 -0.64 -11.39
C VAL A 99 -3.13 -1.66 -11.22
N CYS A 100 -2.72 -1.86 -9.96
CA CYS A 100 -1.63 -2.74 -9.59
C CYS A 100 -2.09 -3.80 -8.59
N ASP A 101 -1.69 -5.05 -8.82
CA ASP A 101 -1.96 -6.17 -7.94
C ASP A 101 -1.11 -6.12 -6.66
N ARG A 102 -1.66 -6.68 -5.58
CA ARG A 102 -0.91 -6.99 -4.37
C ARG A 102 0.12 -8.07 -4.71
N GLY A 103 1.38 -7.86 -4.32
CA GLY A 103 2.42 -8.87 -4.49
C GLY A 103 3.63 -8.60 -3.60
N ILE A 104 4.81 -8.94 -4.12
CA ILE A 104 6.08 -9.00 -3.38
C ILE A 104 6.66 -7.64 -3.01
N ASN A 105 6.37 -6.59 -3.78
CA ASN A 105 6.90 -5.24 -3.58
C ASN A 105 6.01 -4.40 -2.65
N ALA A 106 6.63 -3.40 -2.02
CA ALA A 106 5.94 -2.51 -1.09
C ALA A 106 4.93 -1.62 -1.82
N ARG A 107 3.81 -1.28 -1.17
CA ARG A 107 2.81 -0.36 -1.73
C ARG A 107 3.41 1.02 -2.05
N VAL A 108 4.36 1.46 -1.21
CA VAL A 108 5.09 2.73 -1.39
C VAL A 108 5.93 2.71 -2.67
N GLU A 109 6.62 1.60 -2.93
CA GLU A 109 7.44 1.43 -4.14
C GLU A 109 6.59 1.50 -5.41
N LYS A 110 5.45 0.80 -5.41
CA LYS A 110 4.49 0.88 -6.52
C LYS A 110 4.07 2.33 -6.77
N GLY A 111 3.73 3.06 -5.70
CA GLY A 111 3.28 4.45 -5.80
C GLY A 111 4.36 5.40 -6.33
N ALA A 112 5.65 5.10 -6.09
CA ALA A 112 6.76 5.86 -6.63
C ALA A 112 6.95 5.65 -8.14
N VAL A 113 6.77 4.43 -8.63
CA VAL A 113 6.81 4.13 -10.08
C VAL A 113 5.71 4.90 -10.80
N ASP A 114 4.54 4.98 -10.17
CA ASP A 114 3.37 5.64 -10.71
C ASP A 114 3.44 7.18 -10.57
N ALA A 115 4.10 7.74 -9.54
CA ALA A 115 4.35 9.18 -9.48
C ALA A 115 5.11 9.72 -10.72
N ASN A 116 5.84 8.86 -11.42
CA ASN A 116 6.52 9.17 -12.66
C ASN A 116 5.65 8.96 -13.92
N GLY A 117 4.39 8.53 -13.82
CA GLY A 117 3.56 8.14 -14.97
C GLY A 117 2.03 8.09 -14.83
N GLY A 118 1.42 7.90 -13.65
CA GLY A 118 -0.03 7.70 -13.47
C GLY A 118 -0.52 7.85 -12.01
N THR A 119 -1.73 7.36 -11.72
CA THR A 119 -2.28 7.34 -10.33
C THR A 119 -2.81 5.97 -9.93
N MET A 120 -2.54 5.56 -8.69
CA MET A 120 -2.74 4.19 -8.24
C MET A 120 -4.09 3.99 -7.56
N ALA A 121 -4.91 3.10 -8.11
CA ALA A 121 -6.02 2.50 -7.39
C ALA A 121 -5.60 1.12 -6.86
N CYS A 122 -5.36 1.01 -5.55
CA CYS A 122 -5.26 -0.29 -4.92
C CYS A 122 -6.67 -0.88 -4.76
N PRO A 123 -6.90 -2.15 -5.11
CA PRO A 123 -8.15 -2.82 -4.75
C PRO A 123 -8.35 -2.80 -3.23
N PRO A 124 -9.61 -2.88 -2.75
CA PRO A 124 -9.93 -2.83 -1.34
C PRO A 124 -9.07 -3.83 -0.57
N ALA A 125 -8.40 -3.32 0.46
CA ALA A 125 -7.79 -4.19 1.45
C ALA A 125 -8.92 -5.05 2.05
N ASN A 126 -8.62 -6.33 2.22
CA ASN A 126 -9.47 -7.36 2.83
C ASN A 126 -10.56 -6.78 3.75
N PRO A 127 -11.82 -7.21 3.66
CA PRO A 127 -12.76 -6.96 4.75
C PRO A 127 -12.09 -7.50 6.03
N GLU A 128 -12.04 -6.69 7.09
CA GLU A 128 -11.75 -7.24 8.41
C GLU A 128 -12.79 -8.35 8.70
N PRO A 129 -12.39 -9.46 9.34
CA PRO A 129 -13.32 -10.50 9.76
C PRO A 129 -14.33 -9.99 10.79
#